data_AF-A0A924VF49-F1
#
_entry.id   AF-A0A924VF49-F1
#
_cell.length_a   1.000
_cell.length_b   1.000
_cell.length_c   1.000
_cell.angle_alpha   90.00
_cell.angle_beta   90.00
_cell.angle_gamma   90.00
#
_symmetry.space_group_name_H-M   'P 1'
#
loop_
_entity.id
_entity.type
_entity.pdbx_description
1 polymer ?
#
loop_
_entity_poly.entity_id
_entity_poly.type
_entity_poly.pdbx_seq_one_letter_code
_entity_poly.pdbx_strand_id
1 'polypeptide(L)'
;MDRGIRVRDILSDSWNLAKDNFWILIGFTVIQFVSLLIIGAVVGMLFGDASTFGLVLITLFDAFFTVAFYQVFFKLIDQPEDSEFPDFMPNVVKALNFLLVKLVVGLGLAFASAILINLYDAVFAPDIEINEKNPFIWELLPVYIFAALGITFVTIRTSFVTCFIVDQESGSSEAISQSWALTKGHFWFVFVLYLCMLGFNILGAMVVFVGLLFTVPFSSIILIIAYRHLVNRYIDEEEILIEAVEENDGN
;
A
#
# COMPACT_ATOMS: atom_id res chain seq x y z
N MET A 1 -15.25 21.47 18.74
CA MET A 1 -16.00 21.17 17.49
C MET A 1 -15.19 20.14 16.72
N ASP A 2 -15.50 18.86 16.90
CA ASP A 2 -14.83 17.73 16.24
C ASP A 2 -15.08 17.82 14.73
N ARG A 3 -14.09 18.26 13.96
CA ARG A 3 -14.10 18.07 12.51
C ARG A 3 -13.57 16.67 12.25
N GLY A 4 -14.47 15.70 12.11
CA GLY A 4 -14.11 14.37 11.64
C GLY A 4 -13.24 14.46 10.37
N ILE A 5 -12.20 13.62 10.29
CA ILE A 5 -11.21 13.62 9.19
C ILE A 5 -11.95 13.48 7.86
N ARG A 6 -11.70 14.41 6.93
CA ARG A 6 -12.38 14.45 5.62
C ARG A 6 -11.42 14.09 4.51
N VAL A 7 -11.91 13.27 3.58
CA VAL A 7 -11.17 12.86 2.37
C VAL A 7 -10.64 14.08 1.61
N ARG A 8 -11.46 15.13 1.47
CA ARG A 8 -11.07 16.36 0.79
C ARG A 8 -9.86 17.04 1.43
N ASP A 9 -9.78 17.05 2.75
CA ASP A 9 -8.72 17.76 3.47
C ASP A 9 -7.39 17.00 3.23
N ILE A 10 -7.40 15.66 3.32
CA ILE A 10 -6.25 14.81 2.93
C ILE A 10 -5.84 15.04 1.47
N LEU A 11 -6.79 15.04 0.54
CA LEU A 11 -6.48 15.23 -0.89
C LEU A 11 -5.90 16.62 -1.17
N SER A 12 -6.38 17.65 -0.48
CA SER A 12 -5.88 19.01 -0.60
C SER A 12 -4.44 19.12 -0.09
N ASP A 13 -4.17 18.59 1.10
CA ASP A 13 -2.83 18.59 1.70
C ASP A 13 -1.84 17.80 0.82
N SER A 14 -2.29 16.65 0.32
CA SER A 14 -1.52 15.82 -0.62
C SER A 14 -1.20 16.55 -1.91
N TRP A 15 -2.18 17.28 -2.45
CA TRP A 15 -2.01 18.03 -3.69
C TRP A 15 -1.01 19.18 -3.52
N ASN A 16 -1.08 19.90 -2.40
CA ASN A 16 -0.14 20.97 -2.10
C ASN A 16 1.30 20.43 -2.03
N LEU A 17 1.52 19.35 -1.26
CA LEU A 17 2.84 18.73 -1.16
C LEU A 17 3.35 18.21 -2.51
N ALA A 18 2.49 17.51 -3.27
CA ALA A 18 2.85 16.94 -4.56
C ALA A 18 3.17 18.01 -5.61
N LYS A 19 2.47 19.15 -5.55
CA LYS A 19 2.73 20.29 -6.44
C LYS A 19 4.07 20.95 -6.14
N ASP A 20 4.39 21.13 -4.86
CA ASP A 20 5.64 21.77 -4.44
C ASP A 20 6.85 20.87 -4.72
N ASN A 21 6.66 19.55 -4.70
CA ASN A 21 7.71 18.54 -4.89
C ASN A 21 7.61 17.77 -6.21
N PHE A 22 6.92 18.31 -7.22
CA PHE A 22 6.55 17.60 -8.45
C PHE A 22 7.72 16.87 -9.14
N TRP A 23 8.89 17.52 -9.20
CA TRP A 23 10.09 16.96 -9.81
C TRP A 23 10.64 15.74 -9.06
N ILE A 24 10.55 15.76 -7.73
CA ILE A 24 10.98 14.62 -6.90
C ILE A 24 10.06 13.42 -7.16
N LEU A 25 8.74 13.64 -7.21
CA LEU A 25 7.75 12.60 -7.48
C LEU A 25 8.03 11.90 -8.82
N ILE A 26 8.12 12.68 -9.91
CA ILE A 26 8.36 12.11 -11.24
C ILE A 26 9.74 11.49 -11.34
N GLY A 27 10.78 12.20 -10.87
CA GLY A 27 12.16 11.73 -10.93
C GLY A 27 12.31 10.37 -10.26
N PHE A 28 11.73 10.23 -9.06
CA PHE A 28 11.80 8.97 -8.31
C PHE A 28 11.06 7.84 -9.02
N THR A 29 9.84 8.07 -9.53
CA THR A 29 9.11 7.02 -10.26
C THR A 29 9.75 6.65 -11.59
N VAL A 30 10.40 7.60 -12.28
CA VAL A 30 11.21 7.30 -13.47
C VAL A 30 12.40 6.43 -13.11
N ILE A 31 13.13 6.76 -12.02
CA ILE A 31 14.24 5.93 -11.52
C ILE A 31 13.74 4.53 -11.16
N GLN A 32 12.58 4.40 -10.50
CA GLN A 32 11.96 3.11 -10.20
C GLN A 32 11.76 2.27 -11.46
N PHE A 33 11.10 2.89 -12.44
CA PHE A 33 10.68 2.22 -13.65
C PHE A 33 11.90 1.76 -14.46
N VAL A 34 12.88 2.64 -14.66
CA VAL A 34 14.14 2.32 -15.35
C VAL A 34 14.89 1.22 -14.61
N SER A 35 15.00 1.31 -13.28
CA SER A 35 15.70 0.29 -12.48
C SER A 35 15.02 -1.07 -12.54
N LEU A 36 13.68 -1.11 -12.50
CA LEU A 36 12.90 -2.33 -12.65
C LEU A 36 13.08 -2.96 -14.05
N LEU A 37 13.14 -2.15 -15.11
CA LEU A 37 13.41 -2.65 -16.47
C LEU A 37 14.81 -3.26 -16.58
N ILE A 38 15.82 -2.58 -16.04
CA ILE A 38 17.21 -3.08 -16.07
C ILE A 38 17.31 -4.38 -15.28
N ILE A 39 16.80 -4.40 -14.05
CA ILE A 39 16.85 -5.58 -13.19
C ILE A 39 16.06 -6.73 -13.80
N GLY A 40 14.88 -6.47 -14.35
CA GLY A 40 14.09 -7.47 -15.05
C GLY A 40 14.83 -8.07 -16.23
N ALA A 41 15.47 -7.25 -17.07
CA ALA A 41 16.26 -7.72 -18.21
C ALA A 41 17.49 -8.54 -17.79
N VAL A 42 18.21 -8.09 -16.76
CA VAL A 42 19.38 -8.80 -16.22
C VAL A 42 18.96 -10.15 -15.62
N VAL A 43 17.89 -10.17 -14.81
CA VAL A 43 17.34 -11.38 -14.21
C VAL A 43 16.84 -12.35 -15.27
N GLY A 44 16.13 -11.86 -16.30
CA GLY A 44 15.67 -12.66 -17.43
C GLY A 44 16.82 -13.28 -18.22
N MET A 45 17.90 -12.53 -18.45
CA MET A 45 19.11 -13.04 -19.11
C MET A 45 19.85 -14.10 -18.28
N LEU A 46 19.94 -13.92 -16.96
CA LEU A 46 20.69 -14.82 -16.08
C LEU A 46 19.92 -16.07 -15.68
N PHE A 47 18.60 -15.95 -15.50
CA PHE A 47 17.77 -16.99 -14.88
C PHE A 47 16.55 -17.40 -15.72
N GLY A 48 16.21 -16.65 -16.77
CA GLY A 48 15.02 -16.85 -17.62
C GLY A 48 13.79 -16.06 -17.17
N ASP A 49 12.95 -15.67 -18.14
CA ASP A 49 11.83 -14.72 -17.99
C ASP A 49 10.68 -15.17 -17.06
N ALA A 50 10.72 -16.40 -16.55
CA ALA A 50 9.72 -16.96 -15.64
C ALA A 50 10.33 -17.73 -14.45
N SER A 51 11.61 -17.50 -14.14
CA SER A 51 12.23 -18.17 -12.99
C SER A 51 11.65 -17.67 -11.66
N THR A 52 11.18 -18.59 -10.82
CA THR A 52 10.68 -18.25 -9.48
C THR A 52 11.74 -17.51 -8.66
N PHE A 53 13.01 -17.91 -8.77
CA PHE A 53 14.12 -17.22 -8.12
C PHE A 53 14.30 -15.79 -8.63
N GLY A 54 14.20 -15.57 -9.95
CA GLY A 54 14.27 -14.24 -10.54
C GLY A 54 13.14 -13.32 -10.07
N LEU A 55 11.91 -13.84 -9.98
CA LEU A 55 10.76 -13.11 -9.45
C LEU A 55 10.96 -12.69 -7.98
N VAL A 56 11.62 -13.53 -7.18
CA VAL A 56 11.98 -13.18 -5.79
C VAL A 56 12.98 -12.02 -5.76
N LEU A 57 13.98 -11.99 -6.64
CA LEU A 57 14.92 -10.87 -6.72
C LEU A 57 14.25 -9.56 -7.15
N ILE A 58 13.32 -9.62 -8.11
CA ILE A 58 12.56 -8.44 -8.57
C ILE A 58 11.67 -7.91 -7.44
N THR A 59 10.95 -8.78 -6.73
CA THR A 59 10.09 -8.38 -5.61
C THR A 59 10.87 -7.86 -4.42
N LEU A 60 12.07 -8.40 -4.17
CA LEU A 60 13.02 -7.85 -3.20
C LEU A 60 13.35 -6.41 -3.58
N PHE A 61 13.83 -6.17 -4.80
CA PHE A 61 14.18 -4.83 -5.27
C PHE A 61 13.00 -3.84 -5.17
N ASP A 62 11.79 -4.26 -5.57
CA ASP A 62 10.59 -3.45 -5.45
C ASP A 62 10.27 -3.08 -3.99
N ALA A 63 10.45 -4.01 -3.05
CA ALA A 63 10.26 -3.74 -1.63
C ALA A 63 11.27 -2.71 -1.09
N PHE A 64 12.55 -2.85 -1.48
CA PHE A 64 13.60 -1.87 -1.16
C PHE A 64 13.23 -0.48 -1.68
N PHE A 65 12.82 -0.40 -2.95
CA PHE A 65 12.48 0.86 -3.58
C PHE A 65 11.24 1.50 -2.95
N THR A 66 10.21 0.71 -2.65
CA THR A 66 9.00 1.18 -1.97
C THR A 66 9.33 1.80 -0.60
N VAL A 67 10.22 1.17 0.18
CA VAL A 67 10.60 1.71 1.50
C VAL A 67 11.40 3.00 1.35
N ALA A 68 12.38 3.04 0.43
CA ALA A 68 13.11 4.28 0.14
C ALA A 68 12.17 5.42 -0.25
N PHE A 69 11.17 5.12 -1.07
CA PHE A 69 10.17 6.09 -1.50
C PHE A 69 9.39 6.69 -0.34
N TYR A 70 8.89 5.84 0.56
CA TYR A 70 8.15 6.28 1.74
C TYR A 70 9.06 7.10 2.66
N GLN A 71 10.32 6.72 2.83
CA GLN A 71 11.30 7.50 3.62
C GLN A 71 11.48 8.91 3.04
N VAL A 72 11.60 9.03 1.73
CA VAL A 72 11.70 10.33 1.05
C VAL A 72 10.45 11.18 1.29
N PHE A 73 9.25 10.60 1.15
CA PHE A 73 8.01 11.34 1.35
C PHE A 73 7.76 11.76 2.80
N PHE A 74 8.10 10.92 3.78
CA PHE A 74 8.10 11.35 5.17
C PHE A 74 9.07 12.52 5.38
N LYS A 75 10.30 12.45 4.83
CA LYS A 75 11.25 13.56 4.91
C LYS A 75 10.70 14.85 4.29
N LEU A 76 10.07 14.78 3.11
CA LEU A 76 9.48 15.96 2.46
C LEU A 76 8.33 16.56 3.26
N ILE A 77 7.57 15.73 3.98
CA ILE A 77 6.49 16.20 4.86
C ILE A 77 7.06 16.87 6.10
N ASP A 78 8.09 16.28 6.70
CA ASP A 78 8.66 16.74 7.97
C ASP A 78 9.63 17.94 7.77
N GLN A 79 10.25 18.05 6.59
CA GLN A 79 11.26 19.05 6.24
C GLN A 79 11.00 19.65 4.85
N PRO A 80 9.92 20.46 4.69
CA PRO A 80 9.53 20.99 3.37
C PRO A 80 10.55 21.98 2.78
N GLU A 81 11.42 22.57 3.60
CA GLU A 81 12.47 23.51 3.16
C GLU A 81 13.66 22.82 2.47
N ASP A 82 13.84 21.50 2.66
CA ASP A 82 14.93 20.72 2.06
C ASP A 82 14.47 20.07 0.74
N SER A 83 14.10 20.90 -0.23
CA SER A 83 13.51 20.49 -1.52
C SER A 83 14.51 19.92 -2.53
N GLU A 84 15.75 19.63 -2.12
CA GLU A 84 16.73 18.95 -2.98
C GLU A 84 16.40 17.46 -3.07
N PHE A 85 16.75 16.81 -4.20
CA PHE A 85 16.52 15.38 -4.36
C PHE A 85 17.29 14.64 -3.26
N PRO A 86 16.61 13.99 -2.30
CA PRO A 86 17.27 13.48 -1.11
C PRO A 86 18.13 12.27 -1.46
N ASP A 87 19.26 12.14 -0.76
CA ASP A 87 20.04 10.90 -0.79
C ASP A 87 19.17 9.76 -0.27
N PHE A 88 18.84 8.81 -1.14
CA PHE A 88 17.93 7.72 -0.82
C PHE A 88 18.74 6.44 -0.63
N MET A 89 19.18 6.19 0.61
CA MET A 89 19.70 4.88 0.96
C MET A 89 18.60 4.04 1.59
N PRO A 90 18.11 2.99 0.91
CA PRO A 90 17.03 2.19 1.48
C PRO A 90 17.49 1.53 2.77
N ASN A 91 16.71 1.69 3.83
CA ASN A 91 16.98 0.96 5.07
C ASN A 91 16.65 -0.52 4.85
N VAL A 92 17.69 -1.36 4.82
CA VAL A 92 17.61 -2.80 4.57
C VAL A 92 16.66 -3.49 5.56
N VAL A 93 16.68 -3.11 6.84
CA VAL A 93 15.82 -3.72 7.86
C VAL A 93 14.36 -3.39 7.60
N LYS A 94 14.05 -2.11 7.30
CA LYS A 94 12.70 -1.67 6.94
C LYS A 94 12.21 -2.36 5.65
N ALA A 95 13.07 -2.48 4.64
CA ALA A 95 12.78 -3.18 3.39
C ALA A 95 12.51 -4.68 3.62
N LEU A 96 13.29 -5.36 4.45
CA LEU A 96 13.06 -6.76 4.81
C LEU A 96 11.76 -6.96 5.58
N ASN A 97 11.45 -6.10 6.55
CA ASN A 97 10.16 -6.15 7.26
C ASN A 97 8.98 -5.96 6.29
N PHE A 98 9.09 -5.01 5.37
CA PHE A 98 8.07 -4.78 4.35
C PHE A 98 7.91 -5.97 3.39
N LEU A 99 9.03 -6.58 2.97
CA LEU A 99 9.01 -7.79 2.16
C LEU A 99 8.33 -8.96 2.89
N LEU A 100 8.65 -9.16 4.17
CA LEU A 100 8.02 -10.21 4.99
C LEU A 100 6.51 -10.02 5.06
N VAL A 101 6.02 -8.79 5.22
CA VAL A 101 4.59 -8.48 5.16
C VAL A 101 4.02 -8.84 3.78
N LYS A 102 4.66 -8.39 2.68
CA LYS A 102 4.22 -8.69 1.31
C LYS A 102 4.11 -10.20 1.07
N LEU A 103 5.10 -10.97 1.53
CA LEU A 103 5.10 -12.43 1.39
C LEU A 103 4.01 -13.09 2.23
N VAL A 104 3.87 -12.73 3.51
CA VAL A 104 2.86 -13.32 4.40
C VAL A 104 1.44 -13.01 3.92
N VAL A 105 1.16 -11.74 3.60
CA VAL A 105 -0.16 -11.31 3.11
C VAL A 105 -0.43 -11.90 1.73
N GLY A 106 0.56 -11.87 0.83
CA GLY A 106 0.44 -12.42 -0.53
C GLY A 106 0.17 -13.92 -0.54
N LEU A 107 0.94 -14.69 0.25
CA LEU A 107 0.72 -16.13 0.41
C LEU A 107 -0.64 -16.40 1.05
N GLY A 108 -1.01 -15.67 2.11
CA GLY A 108 -2.31 -15.81 2.77
C GLY A 108 -3.48 -15.60 1.80
N LEU A 109 -3.43 -14.57 0.96
CA LEU A 109 -4.43 -14.30 -0.06
C LEU A 109 -4.44 -15.36 -1.17
N ALA A 110 -3.27 -15.86 -1.58
CA ALA A 110 -3.17 -16.93 -2.56
C ALA A 110 -3.79 -18.24 -2.05
N PHE A 111 -3.49 -18.63 -0.81
CA PHE A 111 -4.10 -19.80 -0.15
C PHE A 111 -5.61 -19.63 0.00
N ALA A 112 -6.07 -18.46 0.47
CA ALA A 112 -7.51 -18.19 0.62
C ALA A 112 -8.24 -18.27 -0.73
N SER A 113 -7.64 -17.74 -1.80
CA SER A 113 -8.19 -17.79 -3.16
C SER A 113 -8.24 -19.23 -3.69
N ALA A 114 -7.17 -20.01 -3.47
CA ALA A 114 -7.15 -21.42 -3.86
C ALA A 114 -8.23 -22.24 -3.13
N ILE A 115 -8.39 -22.04 -1.81
CA ILE A 115 -9.45 -22.69 -1.04
C ILE A 115 -10.84 -22.31 -1.57
N LEU A 116 -11.06 -21.03 -1.85
CA LEU A 116 -12.34 -20.53 -2.37
C LEU A 116 -12.68 -21.17 -3.73
N ILE A 117 -11.70 -21.26 -4.64
CA ILE A 117 -11.87 -21.90 -5.95
C ILE A 117 -12.24 -23.38 -5.78
N ASN A 118 -11.46 -24.13 -5.00
CA ASN A 118 -11.70 -25.56 -4.79
C ASN A 118 -13.05 -25.84 -4.10
N LEU A 119 -13.45 -24.99 -3.15
CA LEU A 119 -14.75 -25.10 -2.49
C LEU A 119 -15.91 -24.81 -3.44
N TYR A 120 -15.77 -23.79 -4.28
CA TYR A 120 -16.78 -23.43 -5.26
C TYR A 120 -17.00 -24.54 -6.28
N ASP A 121 -15.90 -25.08 -6.82
CA ASP A 121 -15.89 -26.21 -7.76
C ASP A 121 -16.62 -27.42 -7.16
N ALA A 122 -16.24 -27.83 -5.94
CA ALA A 122 -16.83 -28.98 -5.27
C ALA A 122 -18.33 -28.86 -4.95
N VAL A 123 -18.85 -27.64 -4.72
CA VAL A 123 -20.22 -27.42 -4.25
C VAL A 123 -21.18 -27.01 -5.37
N PHE A 124 -20.73 -26.16 -6.30
CA PHE A 124 -21.61 -25.50 -7.28
C PHE A 124 -21.33 -25.89 -8.72
N ALA A 125 -20.14 -26.38 -9.03
CA ALA A 125 -19.64 -26.54 -10.40
C ALA A 125 -18.85 -27.84 -10.65
N PRO A 126 -19.24 -29.01 -10.09
CA PRO A 126 -18.38 -30.20 -10.10
C PRO A 126 -18.10 -30.79 -11.50
N ASP A 127 -18.90 -30.42 -12.51
CA ASP A 127 -18.75 -30.86 -13.90
C ASP A 127 -18.08 -29.80 -14.79
N ILE A 128 -17.63 -28.66 -14.22
CA ILE A 128 -16.93 -27.61 -14.97
C ILE A 128 -15.45 -27.97 -15.09
N GLU A 129 -15.02 -28.36 -16.30
CA GLU A 129 -13.60 -28.46 -16.59
C GLU A 129 -12.98 -27.05 -16.62
N ILE A 130 -12.32 -26.65 -15.53
CA ILE A 130 -11.53 -25.41 -15.47
C ILE A 130 -10.37 -25.56 -16.46
N ASN A 131 -10.54 -25.02 -17.65
CA ASN A 131 -9.51 -25.04 -18.68
C ASN A 131 -8.42 -24.02 -18.31
N GLU A 132 -7.21 -24.52 -18.00
CA GLU A 132 -6.03 -23.71 -17.64
C GLU A 132 -5.70 -22.62 -18.68
N LYS A 133 -6.16 -22.78 -19.93
CA LYS A 133 -5.92 -21.81 -21.01
C LYS A 133 -6.81 -20.57 -20.97
N ASN A 134 -7.94 -20.59 -20.27
CA ASN A 134 -8.79 -19.42 -20.11
C ASN A 134 -8.99 -19.08 -18.62
N PRO A 135 -8.18 -18.18 -18.04
CA PRO A 135 -8.29 -17.83 -16.64
C PRO A 135 -9.53 -16.97 -16.29
N PHE A 136 -10.33 -16.54 -17.27
CA PHE A 136 -11.54 -15.74 -17.09
C PHE A 136 -12.76 -16.51 -17.61
N ILE A 137 -13.31 -17.35 -16.74
CA ILE A 137 -14.48 -18.18 -16.99
C ILE A 137 -15.69 -17.49 -16.34
N TRP A 138 -16.76 -17.23 -17.09
CA TRP A 138 -17.92 -16.48 -16.58
C TRP A 138 -18.62 -17.20 -15.42
N GLU A 139 -18.52 -18.51 -15.39
CA GLU A 139 -19.04 -19.39 -14.35
C GLU A 139 -18.31 -19.18 -13.01
N LEU A 140 -17.05 -18.73 -13.02
CA LEU A 140 -16.30 -18.37 -11.81
C LEU A 140 -16.53 -16.92 -11.36
N LEU A 141 -17.44 -16.17 -11.99
CA LEU A 141 -17.74 -14.79 -11.62
C LEU A 141 -18.04 -14.60 -10.12
N PRO A 142 -18.83 -15.47 -9.46
CA PRO A 142 -19.03 -15.35 -8.01
C PRO A 142 -17.73 -15.46 -7.23
N VAL A 143 -16.84 -16.40 -7.60
CA VAL A 143 -15.54 -16.60 -6.97
C VAL A 143 -14.67 -15.36 -7.12
N TYR A 144 -14.60 -14.78 -8.33
CA TYR A 144 -13.83 -13.55 -8.56
C TYR A 144 -14.36 -12.37 -7.73
N ILE A 145 -15.69 -12.24 -7.59
CA ILE A 145 -16.29 -11.19 -6.77
C ILE A 145 -15.92 -11.38 -5.29
N PHE A 146 -16.08 -12.59 -4.75
CA PHE A 146 -15.72 -12.88 -3.36
C PHE A 146 -14.22 -12.69 -3.09
N ALA A 147 -13.37 -13.15 -4.00
CA ALA A 147 -11.93 -12.95 -3.91
C ALA A 147 -11.58 -11.45 -3.94
N ALA A 148 -12.18 -10.68 -4.86
CA ALA A 148 -11.96 -9.24 -4.96
C ALA A 148 -12.39 -8.50 -3.68
N LEU A 149 -13.52 -8.88 -3.08
CA LEU A 149 -13.97 -8.32 -1.79
C LEU A 149 -12.98 -8.65 -0.66
N GLY A 150 -12.49 -9.88 -0.59
CA GLY A 150 -11.50 -10.29 0.40
C GLY A 150 -10.17 -9.55 0.25
N ILE A 151 -9.67 -9.44 -0.98
CA ILE A 151 -8.45 -8.68 -1.31
C ILE A 151 -8.62 -7.20 -0.96
N THR A 152 -9.76 -6.60 -1.31
CA THR A 152 -10.08 -5.20 -0.99
C THR A 152 -10.10 -4.99 0.52
N PHE A 153 -10.75 -5.89 1.27
CA PHE A 153 -10.79 -5.82 2.72
C PHE A 153 -9.39 -5.88 3.33
N VAL A 154 -8.57 -6.87 2.94
CA VAL A 154 -7.20 -7.01 3.44
C VAL A 154 -6.34 -5.80 3.07
N THR A 155 -6.47 -5.29 1.84
CA THR A 155 -5.74 -4.10 1.36
C THR A 155 -6.05 -2.90 2.25
N ILE A 156 -7.32 -2.63 2.54
CA ILE A 156 -7.71 -1.53 3.43
C ILE A 156 -7.08 -1.73 4.81
N ARG A 157 -7.13 -2.95 5.34
CA ARG A 157 -6.58 -3.25 6.67
C ARG A 157 -5.07 -3.11 6.76
N THR A 158 -4.35 -3.34 5.67
CA THR A 158 -2.89 -3.27 5.60
C THR A 158 -2.37 -1.99 4.94
N SER A 159 -3.25 -1.02 4.63
CA SER A 159 -2.91 0.22 3.92
C SER A 159 -1.74 1.01 4.52
N PHE A 160 -1.60 0.98 5.84
CA PHE A 160 -0.63 1.80 6.57
C PHE A 160 0.57 1.01 7.08
N VAL A 161 0.71 -0.27 6.72
CA VAL A 161 1.83 -1.10 7.17
C VAL A 161 3.18 -0.49 6.77
N THR A 162 3.31 -0.02 5.52
CA THR A 162 4.54 0.66 5.08
C THR A 162 4.81 1.92 5.89
N CYS A 163 3.77 2.69 6.24
CA CYS A 163 3.92 3.88 7.08
C CYS A 163 4.46 3.51 8.47
N PHE A 164 3.89 2.53 9.16
CA PHE A 164 4.37 2.08 10.46
C PHE A 164 5.81 1.55 10.42
N ILE A 165 6.17 0.79 9.39
CA ILE A 165 7.55 0.30 9.21
C ILE A 165 8.54 1.47 9.01
N VAL A 166 8.15 2.49 8.25
CA VAL A 166 9.03 3.62 7.93
C VAL A 166 9.12 4.63 9.06
N ASP A 167 7.98 5.06 9.59
CA ASP A 167 7.84 6.15 10.55
C ASP A 167 8.09 5.70 12.00
N GLN A 168 7.54 4.54 12.40
CA GLN A 168 7.65 4.03 13.78
C GLN A 168 8.65 2.88 13.92
N GLU A 169 9.35 2.52 12.84
CA GLU A 169 10.32 1.42 12.80
C GLU A 169 9.75 0.06 13.21
N SER A 170 8.43 -0.11 13.04
CA SER A 170 7.72 -1.31 13.44
C SER A 170 8.22 -2.55 12.70
N GLY A 171 8.31 -3.67 13.43
CA GLY A 171 8.54 -5.00 12.84
C GLY A 171 7.35 -5.43 11.98
N SER A 172 7.53 -6.48 11.16
CA SER A 172 6.50 -6.94 10.21
C SER A 172 5.17 -7.31 10.86
N SER A 173 5.19 -8.08 11.95
CA SER A 173 3.95 -8.48 12.66
C SER A 173 3.29 -7.29 13.36
N GLU A 174 4.10 -6.45 13.99
CA GLU A 174 3.63 -5.27 14.73
C GLU A 174 2.98 -4.27 13.78
N ALA A 175 3.62 -3.98 12.64
CA ALA A 175 3.08 -3.07 11.65
C ALA A 175 1.73 -3.52 11.07
N ILE A 176 1.54 -4.84 10.88
CA ILE A 176 0.22 -5.39 10.49
C ILE A 176 -0.81 -5.13 11.58
N SER A 177 -0.48 -5.43 12.84
CA SER A 177 -1.38 -5.22 13.99
C SER A 177 -1.78 -3.75 14.13
N GLN A 178 -0.80 -2.84 14.07
CA GLN A 178 -1.00 -1.40 14.17
C GLN A 178 -1.85 -0.86 13.01
N SER A 179 -1.56 -1.28 11.77
CA SER A 179 -2.38 -0.92 10.60
C SER A 179 -3.83 -1.44 10.74
N TRP A 180 -3.99 -2.65 11.28
CA TRP A 180 -5.32 -3.24 11.49
C TRP A 180 -6.12 -2.50 12.56
N ALA A 181 -5.47 -2.09 13.64
CA ALA A 181 -6.06 -1.31 14.72
C ALA A 181 -6.49 0.08 14.21
N LEU A 182 -5.58 0.81 13.54
CA LEU A 182 -5.83 2.15 13.02
C LEU A 182 -7.01 2.18 12.03
N THR A 183 -7.13 1.16 11.19
CA THR A 183 -8.18 1.07 10.16
C THR A 183 -9.54 0.58 10.69
N LYS A 184 -9.63 0.06 11.93
CA LYS A 184 -10.88 -0.48 12.49
C LYS A 184 -11.97 0.57 12.69
N GLY A 185 -11.61 1.76 13.14
CA GLY A 185 -12.54 2.90 13.24
C GLY A 185 -12.77 3.63 11.91
N HIS A 186 -11.92 3.40 10.91
CA HIS A 186 -11.80 4.26 9.73
C HIS A 186 -11.92 3.51 8.39
N PHE A 187 -12.47 2.29 8.40
CA PHE A 187 -12.52 1.42 7.21
C PHE A 187 -13.12 2.11 5.98
N TRP A 188 -14.31 2.71 6.12
CA TRP A 188 -15.01 3.36 5.01
C TRP A 188 -14.29 4.61 4.52
N PHE A 189 -13.65 5.35 5.43
CA PHE A 189 -12.84 6.51 5.08
C PHE A 189 -11.65 6.09 4.21
N VAL A 190 -10.91 5.06 4.63
CA VAL A 190 -9.77 4.52 3.87
C VAL A 190 -10.24 3.90 2.55
N PHE A 191 -11.37 3.18 2.53
CA PHE A 191 -11.95 2.64 1.29
C PHE A 191 -12.22 3.74 0.25
N VAL A 192 -12.84 4.86 0.67
CA VAL A 192 -13.09 5.99 -0.24
C VAL A 192 -11.78 6.63 -0.70
N LEU A 193 -10.76 6.73 0.14
CA LEU A 193 -9.43 7.18 -0.28
C LEU A 193 -8.86 6.28 -1.38
N TYR A 194 -8.97 4.95 -1.24
CA TYR A 194 -8.53 4.02 -2.29
C TYR A 194 -9.34 4.18 -3.59
N LEU A 195 -10.64 4.46 -3.51
CA LEU A 195 -11.45 4.78 -4.70
C LEU A 195 -10.98 6.08 -5.38
N CYS A 196 -10.62 7.11 -4.61
CA CYS A 196 -10.07 8.34 -5.16
C CYS A 196 -8.71 8.09 -5.84
N MET A 197 -7.80 7.36 -5.18
CA MET A 197 -6.50 6.97 -5.76
C MET A 197 -6.67 6.15 -7.04
N LEU A 198 -7.60 5.19 -7.03
CA LEU A 198 -7.94 4.39 -8.21
C LEU A 198 -8.42 5.30 -9.35
N GLY A 199 -9.30 6.25 -9.07
CA GLY A 199 -9.76 7.25 -10.04
C GLY A 199 -8.61 8.07 -10.63
N PHE A 200 -7.71 8.59 -9.79
CA PHE A 200 -6.53 9.32 -10.27
C PHE A 200 -5.63 8.45 -11.13
N ASN A 201 -5.37 7.21 -10.74
CA ASN A 201 -4.53 6.29 -11.52
C ASN A 201 -5.16 5.90 -12.86
N ILE A 202 -6.48 5.72 -12.93
CA ILE A 202 -7.19 5.49 -14.20
C ILE A 202 -7.03 6.72 -15.11
N LEU A 203 -7.27 7.93 -14.59
CA LEU A 203 -7.09 9.16 -15.35
C LEU A 203 -5.64 9.35 -15.80
N GLY A 204 -4.66 9.03 -14.95
CA GLY A 204 -3.23 9.05 -15.29
C GLY A 204 -2.88 8.05 -16.39
N ALA A 205 -3.43 6.84 -16.33
CA ALA A 205 -3.23 5.82 -17.36
C ALA A 205 -3.79 6.24 -18.73
N MET A 206 -4.91 6.97 -18.76
CA MET A 206 -5.50 7.50 -20.00
C MET A 206 -4.59 8.49 -20.73
N VAL A 207 -3.63 9.11 -20.04
CA VAL A 207 -2.60 9.97 -20.64
C VAL A 207 -1.40 9.13 -21.10
N VAL A 208 -1.67 8.11 -21.94
CA VAL A 208 -0.67 7.21 -22.54
C VAL A 208 0.26 6.57 -21.50
N PHE A 209 -0.28 6.19 -20.34
CA PHE A 209 0.47 5.69 -19.17
C PHE A 209 1.50 6.63 -18.54
N VAL A 210 1.85 7.75 -19.20
CA VAL A 210 2.81 8.75 -18.67
C VAL A 210 2.26 9.41 -17.41
N GLY A 211 0.95 9.60 -17.32
CA GLY A 211 0.32 10.13 -16.10
C GLY A 211 0.55 9.27 -14.86
N LEU A 212 0.83 7.96 -15.01
CA LEU A 212 1.15 7.08 -13.89
C LEU A 212 2.47 7.44 -13.20
N LEU A 213 3.40 8.10 -13.90
CA LEU A 213 4.63 8.62 -13.30
C LEU A 213 4.37 9.65 -12.20
N PHE A 214 3.19 10.27 -12.20
CA PHE A 214 2.75 11.20 -11.16
C PHE A 214 1.70 10.58 -10.23
N THR A 215 0.71 9.85 -10.76
CA THR A 215 -0.43 9.40 -9.94
C THR A 215 -0.07 8.27 -8.98
N VAL A 216 0.93 7.45 -9.30
CA VAL A 216 1.48 6.43 -8.38
C VAL A 216 2.15 7.08 -7.17
N PRO A 217 3.14 7.99 -7.31
CA PRO A 217 3.70 8.73 -6.17
C PRO A 217 2.64 9.50 -5.39
N PHE A 218 1.72 10.13 -6.10
CA PHE A 218 0.64 10.90 -5.47
C PHE A 218 -0.24 10.01 -4.57
N SER A 219 -0.52 8.77 -4.99
CA SER A 219 -1.27 7.80 -4.17
C SER A 219 -0.54 7.47 -2.85
N SER A 220 0.79 7.33 -2.88
CA SER A 220 1.59 7.11 -1.68
C SER A 220 1.59 8.33 -0.75
N ILE A 221 1.67 9.55 -1.27
CA ILE A 221 1.55 10.78 -0.46
C ILE A 221 0.19 10.84 0.24
N ILE A 222 -0.90 10.54 -0.48
CA ILE A 222 -2.25 10.50 0.10
C ILE A 222 -2.30 9.51 1.29
N LEU A 223 -1.69 8.33 1.15
CA LEU A 223 -1.62 7.35 2.25
C LEU A 223 -0.79 7.87 3.43
N ILE A 224 0.34 8.52 3.19
CA ILE A 224 1.20 9.03 4.27
C ILE A 224 0.52 10.18 5.03
N ILE A 225 -0.14 11.10 4.31
CA ILE A 225 -0.89 12.20 4.95
C ILE A 225 -2.11 11.66 5.69
N ALA A 226 -2.85 10.72 5.09
CA ALA A 226 -3.94 10.04 5.80
C ALA A 226 -3.45 9.34 7.07
N TYR A 227 -2.30 8.67 7.00
CA TYR A 227 -1.65 8.04 8.15
C TYR A 227 -1.32 9.05 9.25
N ARG A 228 -0.67 10.17 8.93
CA ARG A 228 -0.35 11.23 9.91
C ARG A 228 -1.60 11.76 10.61
N HIS A 229 -2.65 12.08 9.84
CA HIS A 229 -3.93 12.55 10.40
C HIS A 229 -4.59 11.51 11.30
N LEU A 230 -4.58 10.23 10.92
CA LEU A 230 -5.20 9.16 11.69
C LEU A 230 -4.42 8.81 12.96
N VAL A 231 -3.09 8.77 12.90
CA VAL A 231 -2.25 8.47 14.06
C VAL A 231 -2.30 9.59 15.08
N ASN A 232 -2.19 10.85 14.65
CA ASN A 232 -2.28 11.99 15.57
C ASN A 232 -3.61 11.99 16.32
N ARG A 233 -4.72 11.74 15.61
CA ARG A 233 -6.04 11.63 16.24
C ARG A 233 -6.12 10.46 17.22
N TYR A 234 -5.53 9.32 16.90
CA TYR A 234 -5.52 8.16 17.80
C TYR A 234 -4.79 8.47 19.11
N ILE A 235 -3.64 9.17 19.02
CA ILE A 235 -2.86 9.60 20.20
C ILE A 235 -3.66 10.60 21.04
N ASP A 236 -4.26 11.61 20.41
CA ASP A 236 -5.10 12.60 21.11
C ASP A 236 -6.27 11.93 21.85
N GLU A 237 -6.93 10.95 21.21
CA GLU A 237 -8.02 10.18 21.83
C GLU A 237 -7.52 9.33 23.02
N GLU A 238 -6.33 8.73 22.92
CA GLU A 238 -5.73 7.93 23.99
C GLU A 238 -5.32 8.79 25.20
N GLU A 239 -4.71 9.95 24.96
CA GLU A 239 -4.30 10.91 26.01
C GLU A 239 -5.52 11.41 26.80
N ILE A 240 -6.61 11.79 26.10
CA ILE A 240 -7.87 12.22 26.73
C ILE A 240 -8.46 11.12 27.63
N LEU A 241 -8.38 9.85 27.21
CA LEU A 241 -8.89 8.73 27.99
C LEU A 241 -8.04 8.47 29.24
N ILE A 242 -6.72 8.60 29.15
CA ILE A 242 -5.81 8.47 30.30
C ILE A 242 -6.09 9.58 31.31
N GLU A 243 -6.19 10.83 30.87
CA GLU A 243 -6.52 11.98 31.74
C GLU A 243 -7.87 11.78 32.44
N ALA A 244 -8.90 11.29 31.73
CA ALA A 244 -10.21 11.04 32.31
C ALA A 244 -10.22 9.91 33.36
N VAL A 245 -9.36 8.90 33.20
CA VAL A 245 -9.19 7.83 34.20
C VAL A 245 -8.46 8.36 35.43
N GLU A 246 -7.39 9.14 35.25
CA GLU A 246 -6.65 9.75 36.35
C GLU A 246 -7.51 10.73 37.18
N GLU A 247 -8.39 11.51 36.54
CA GLU A 247 -9.32 12.42 37.24
C GLU A 247 -10.37 11.66 38.07
N ASN A 248 -10.77 10.47 37.63
CA ASN A 248 -11.80 9.66 38.28
C ASN A 248 -11.25 8.77 39.41
N ASP A 249 -9.98 8.34 39.32
CA ASP A 249 -9.28 7.58 40.37
C ASP A 249 -8.62 8.48 41.43
N GLY A 250 -8.51 9.79 41.17
CA GLY A 250 -7.98 10.81 42.09
C GLY A 250 -8.99 11.42 43.06
N ASN A 251 -10.24 10.92 43.10
CA ASN A 251 -11.37 11.42 43.90
C ASN A 251 -11.89 10.35 44.87
#